data_AF-A0A1Z4J999-F1
#
_entry.id   AF-A0A1Z4J999-F1
#
_cell.length_a   1.000
_cell.length_b   1.000
_cell.length_c   1.000
_cell.angle_alpha   90.00
_cell.angle_beta   90.00
_cell.angle_gamma   90.00
#
_symmetry.space_group_name_H-M   'P 1'
#
loop_
_entity.id
_entity.type
_entity.pdbx_description
1 polymer ?
#
loop_
_entity_poly.entity_id
_entity_poly.type
_entity_poly.pdbx_seq_one_letter_code
_entity_poly.pdbx_strand_id
1 'polypeptide(L)'
;MILDSPRIPLSRRTLIDEEQFLDQLDLVRLSLPEAFHEAVEIARHRDEILDQAEQYAQEIVEEAERRAAQMMNESGIIQRAEQEAQQIRLSVQQECEAVQQQTIAQIEQMRRQAQQDLDEMRRMAIEESEDVQNGADEYADKVLRDMESQMTEMLRIVRNGRAQLQINQPQPQQVAPPKPMPPKGNSEQRKPQQ
;
A
#
# COMPACT_ATOMS: atom_id res chain seq x y z
N MET A 1 102.81 1.41 10.98
CA MET A 1 104.18 1.53 11.53
C MET A 1 104.30 1.16 13.02
N ILE A 2 103.44 1.62 13.94
CA ILE A 2 103.45 1.13 15.34
C ILE A 2 103.11 -0.38 15.43
N LEU A 3 102.27 -0.87 14.51
CA LEU A 3 101.86 -2.28 14.42
C LEU A 3 102.97 -3.24 13.91
N ASP A 4 103.99 -2.72 13.21
CA ASP A 4 105.11 -3.50 12.60
C ASP A 4 106.45 -3.32 13.32
N SER A 5 106.47 -2.58 14.43
CA SER A 5 107.70 -2.23 15.15
C SER A 5 108.19 -3.37 16.06
N PRO A 6 109.51 -3.59 16.21
CA PRO A 6 110.06 -4.66 17.03
C PRO A 6 109.66 -4.50 18.51
N ARG A 7 109.04 -5.54 19.08
CA ARG A 7 108.68 -5.58 20.51
C ARG A 7 109.88 -6.01 21.34
N ILE A 8 110.10 -5.34 22.46
CA ILE A 8 111.17 -5.69 23.39
C ILE A 8 110.75 -6.95 24.17
N PRO A 9 111.48 -8.08 24.09
CA PRO A 9 111.11 -9.33 24.78
C PRO A 9 111.02 -9.11 26.30
N LEU A 10 110.04 -9.75 26.97
CA LEU A 10 109.74 -9.63 28.40
C LEU A 10 109.25 -8.25 28.90
N SER A 11 109.04 -7.27 28.03
CA SER A 11 108.36 -6.01 28.38
C SER A 11 107.15 -5.76 27.47
N ARG A 12 106.15 -5.00 27.95
CA ARG A 12 105.02 -4.55 27.12
C ARG A 12 105.37 -3.33 26.26
N ARG A 13 106.65 -2.99 26.06
CA ARG A 13 107.10 -1.82 25.31
C ARG A 13 107.51 -2.20 23.89
N THR A 14 107.09 -1.37 22.93
CA THR A 14 107.47 -1.46 21.52
C THR A 14 108.52 -0.39 21.25
N LEU A 15 109.57 -0.74 20.50
CA LEU A 15 110.63 0.20 20.12
C LEU A 15 110.14 0.97 18.90
N ILE A 16 109.92 2.27 19.05
CA ILE A 16 109.37 3.14 17.99
C ILE A 16 110.46 4.16 17.65
N ASP A 17 110.64 4.43 16.36
CA ASP A 17 111.48 5.51 15.86
C ASP A 17 110.84 6.85 16.26
N GLU A 18 111.51 7.57 17.17
CA GLU A 18 111.02 8.83 17.73
C GLU A 18 110.89 9.91 16.66
N GLU A 19 111.84 10.00 15.71
CA GLU A 19 111.81 11.01 14.65
C GLU A 19 110.62 10.78 13.72
N GLN A 20 110.44 9.55 13.23
CA GLN A 20 109.32 9.23 12.33
C GLN A 20 107.95 9.34 13.01
N PHE A 21 107.86 9.02 14.31
CA PHE A 21 106.61 9.16 15.05
C PHE A 21 106.27 10.63 15.35
N LEU A 22 107.26 11.45 15.69
CA LEU A 22 107.08 12.89 15.88
C LEU A 22 106.71 13.59 14.57
N ASP A 23 107.30 13.22 13.44
CA ASP A 23 106.93 13.74 12.12
C ASP A 23 105.45 13.44 11.78
N GLN A 24 104.97 12.23 12.11
CA GLN A 24 103.56 11.88 11.93
C GLN A 24 102.65 12.63 12.90
N LEU A 25 103.08 12.84 14.14
CA LEU A 25 102.33 13.62 15.12
C LEU A 25 102.26 15.10 14.72
N ASP A 26 103.33 15.66 14.17
CA ASP A 26 103.37 17.02 13.65
C ASP A 26 102.51 17.17 12.39
N LEU A 27 102.50 16.18 11.49
CA LEU A 27 101.58 16.14 10.36
C LEU A 27 100.12 16.14 10.83
N VAL A 28 99.77 15.34 11.83
CA VAL A 28 98.44 15.30 12.44
C VAL A 28 98.12 16.63 13.12
N ARG A 29 99.07 17.24 13.83
CA ARG A 29 98.93 18.53 14.50
C ARG A 29 98.74 19.69 13.50
N LEU A 30 99.34 19.61 12.32
CA LEU A 30 99.21 20.60 11.26
C LEU A 30 97.90 20.43 10.48
N SER A 31 97.46 19.20 10.20
CA SER A 31 96.31 18.91 9.34
C SER A 31 94.97 18.78 10.07
N LEU A 32 94.94 18.34 11.33
CA LEU A 32 93.69 18.22 12.10
C LEU A 32 92.93 19.54 12.27
N PRO A 33 93.57 20.68 12.59
CA PRO A 33 92.85 21.94 12.77
C PRO A 33 92.08 22.36 11.52
N GLU A 34 92.66 22.18 10.34
CA GLU A 34 92.03 22.49 9.05
C GLU A 34 90.86 21.54 8.77
N ALA A 35 91.03 20.24 8.98
CA ALA A 35 89.96 19.25 8.83
C ALA A 35 88.78 19.49 9.79
N PHE A 36 89.03 19.91 11.03
CA PHE A 36 87.97 20.30 11.97
C PHE A 36 87.26 21.58 11.54
N HIS A 37 87.99 22.56 11.03
CA HIS A 37 87.40 23.78 10.51
C HIS A 37 86.47 23.48 9.32
N GLU A 38 86.93 22.68 8.37
CA GLU A 38 86.13 22.23 7.23
C GLU A 38 84.88 21.45 7.68
N ALA A 39 85.01 20.54 8.64
CA ALA A 39 83.88 19.80 9.18
C ALA A 39 82.82 20.70 9.85
N VAL A 40 83.26 21.75 10.57
CA VAL A 40 82.37 22.74 11.18
C VAL A 40 81.64 23.56 10.11
N GLU A 41 82.34 23.99 9.06
CA GLU A 41 81.72 24.72 7.95
C GLU A 41 80.71 23.85 7.19
N ILE A 42 81.01 22.57 6.95
CA ILE A 42 80.06 21.62 6.35
C ILE A 42 78.82 21.44 7.24
N ALA A 43 79.01 21.27 8.56
CA ALA A 43 77.89 21.13 9.50
C ALA A 43 77.01 22.38 9.50
N ARG A 44 77.62 23.57 9.55
CA ARG A 44 76.90 24.84 9.49
C ARG A 44 76.15 25.01 8.17
N HIS A 45 76.78 24.71 7.03
CA HIS A 45 76.14 24.81 5.73
C HIS A 45 74.96 23.84 5.60
N ARG A 46 75.08 22.64 6.18
CA ARG A 46 73.97 21.68 6.25
C ARG A 46 72.80 22.25 7.06
N ASP A 47 73.08 22.83 8.23
CA ASP A 47 72.04 23.42 9.08
C ASP A 47 71.34 24.58 8.36
N GLU A 48 72.09 25.44 7.67
CA GLU A 48 71.55 26.51 6.83
C GLU A 48 70.64 25.98 5.70
N ILE A 49 71.01 24.87 5.03
CA ILE A 49 70.16 24.22 4.01
C ILE A 49 68.89 23.66 4.64
N LEU A 50 68.96 23.04 5.82
CA LEU A 50 67.80 22.47 6.49
C LEU A 50 66.80 23.57 6.88
N ASP A 51 67.30 24.67 7.46
CA ASP A 51 66.46 25.81 7.82
C ASP A 51 65.78 26.42 6.59
N GLN A 52 66.50 26.57 5.48
CA GLN A 52 65.94 27.05 4.21
C GLN A 52 64.88 26.09 3.65
N ALA A 53 65.13 24.78 3.71
CA ALA A 53 64.19 23.77 3.23
C ALA A 53 62.92 23.73 4.09
N GLU A 54 63.04 23.90 5.41
CA GLU A 54 61.90 23.97 6.33
C GLU A 54 61.05 25.22 6.06
N GLN A 55 61.68 26.39 5.89
CA GLN A 55 60.99 27.62 5.54
C GLN A 55 60.25 27.48 4.21
N TYR A 56 60.92 26.96 3.18
CA TYR A 56 60.30 26.74 1.88
C TYR A 56 59.14 25.75 1.93
N ALA A 57 59.26 24.67 2.72
CA ALA A 57 58.18 23.72 2.93
C ALA A 57 56.98 24.38 3.62
N GLN A 58 57.21 25.21 4.63
CA GLN A 58 56.16 25.97 5.32
C GLN A 58 55.45 26.93 4.35
N GLU A 59 56.19 27.67 3.53
CA GLU A 59 55.61 28.56 2.51
C GLU A 59 54.74 27.79 1.52
N ILE A 60 55.17 26.63 1.03
CA ILE A 60 54.37 25.78 0.14
C ILE A 60 53.07 25.36 0.81
N VAL A 61 53.13 24.91 2.07
CA VAL A 61 51.95 24.45 2.80
C VAL A 61 50.97 25.60 3.00
N GLU A 62 51.44 26.76 3.45
CA GLU A 62 50.59 27.94 3.63
C GLU A 62 49.94 28.41 2.33
N GLU A 63 50.68 28.38 1.22
CA GLU A 63 50.15 28.77 -0.07
C GLU A 63 49.12 27.75 -0.58
N ALA A 64 49.37 26.45 -0.40
CA ALA A 64 48.43 25.39 -0.74
C ALA A 64 47.13 25.50 0.06
N GLU A 65 47.21 25.75 1.37
CA GLU A 65 46.06 25.96 2.25
C GLU A 65 45.27 27.20 1.84
N ARG A 66 45.96 28.31 1.54
CA ARG A 66 45.32 29.56 1.09
C ARG A 66 44.56 29.35 -0.23
N ARG A 67 45.18 28.66 -1.19
CA ARG A 67 44.53 28.33 -2.48
C ARG A 67 43.36 27.37 -2.29
N ALA A 68 43.47 26.37 -1.41
CA ALA A 68 42.36 25.47 -1.10
C ALA A 68 41.17 26.22 -0.48
N ALA A 69 41.42 27.13 0.46
CA ALA A 69 40.40 27.97 1.06
C ALA A 69 39.73 28.91 0.04
N GLN A 70 40.52 29.51 -0.87
CA GLN A 70 39.99 30.32 -1.97
C GLN A 70 39.11 29.50 -2.90
N MET A 71 39.58 28.34 -3.37
CA MET A 71 38.78 27.44 -4.21
C MET A 71 37.48 27.01 -3.53
N MET A 72 37.51 26.72 -2.23
CA MET A 72 36.30 26.35 -1.48
C MET A 72 35.29 27.49 -1.42
N ASN A 73 35.76 28.73 -1.19
CA ASN A 73 34.93 29.93 -1.17
C ASN A 73 34.38 30.28 -2.55
N GLU A 74 35.21 30.20 -3.60
CA GLU A 74 34.81 30.42 -5.00
C GLU A 74 33.82 29.37 -5.47
N SER A 75 33.95 28.13 -5.00
CA SER A 75 33.09 27.05 -5.44
C SER A 75 31.63 27.32 -5.07
N GLY A 76 31.35 28.12 -4.04
CA GLY A 76 29.98 28.52 -3.67
C GLY A 76 29.01 27.33 -3.56
N ILE A 77 29.54 26.10 -3.41
CA ILE A 77 28.79 24.85 -3.56
C ILE A 77 27.72 24.81 -2.50
N ILE A 78 28.07 25.23 -1.28
CA ILE A 78 27.13 25.27 -0.16
C ILE A 78 25.97 26.23 -0.47
N GLN A 79 26.26 27.45 -0.95
CA GLN A 79 25.21 28.42 -1.30
C GLN A 79 24.33 27.92 -2.45
N ARG A 80 24.92 27.33 -3.50
CA ARG A 80 24.17 26.75 -4.61
C ARG A 80 23.32 25.57 -4.17
N ALA A 81 23.88 24.66 -3.39
CA ALA A 81 23.15 23.52 -2.82
C ALA A 81 22.01 23.97 -1.90
N GLU A 82 22.21 25.02 -1.11
CA GLU A 82 21.15 25.63 -0.28
C GLU A 82 20.04 26.23 -1.14
N GLN A 83 20.38 26.99 -2.19
CA GLN A 83 19.40 27.56 -3.10
C GLN A 83 18.60 26.47 -3.84
N GLU A 84 19.28 25.42 -4.34
CA GLU A 84 18.63 24.28 -4.99
C GLU A 84 17.72 23.54 -4.00
N ALA A 85 18.19 23.27 -2.78
CA ALA A 85 17.37 22.65 -1.75
C ALA A 85 16.14 23.48 -1.39
N GLN A 86 16.27 24.81 -1.33
CA GLN A 86 15.14 25.71 -1.11
C GLN A 86 14.14 25.67 -2.27
N GLN A 87 14.62 25.66 -3.52
CA GLN A 87 13.76 25.53 -4.71
C GLN A 87 13.02 24.19 -4.72
N ILE A 88 13.71 23.08 -4.45
CA ILE A 88 13.09 21.75 -4.36
C ILE A 88 12.00 21.74 -3.30
N ARG A 89 12.27 22.29 -2.11
CA ARG A 89 11.27 22.37 -1.03
C ARG A 89 10.04 23.17 -1.43
N LEU A 90 10.24 24.30 -2.12
CA LEU A 90 9.13 25.14 -2.59
C LEU A 90 8.32 24.41 -3.67
N SER A 91 8.98 23.75 -4.63
CA SER A 91 8.31 22.96 -5.68
C SER A 91 7.48 21.84 -5.09
N VAL A 92 8.08 21.05 -4.19
CA VAL A 92 7.40 19.94 -3.51
C VAL A 92 6.20 20.45 -2.71
N GLN A 93 6.33 21.58 -2.01
CA GLN A 93 5.20 22.16 -1.28
C GLN A 93 4.05 22.53 -2.22
N GLN A 94 4.35 23.23 -3.33
CA GLN A 94 3.34 23.62 -4.32
C GLN A 94 2.68 22.40 -4.98
N GLU A 95 3.47 21.37 -5.32
CA GLU A 95 2.97 20.12 -5.88
C GLU A 95 2.07 19.37 -4.89
N CYS A 96 2.47 19.28 -3.61
CA CYS A 96 1.64 18.68 -2.58
C CYS A 96 0.32 19.43 -2.41
N GLU A 97 0.34 20.76 -2.37
CA GLU A 97 -0.88 21.59 -2.28
C GLU A 97 -1.78 21.36 -3.50
N ALA A 98 -1.23 21.31 -4.71
CA ALA A 98 -1.99 21.06 -5.94
C ALA A 98 -2.62 19.66 -5.95
N VAL A 99 -1.85 18.62 -5.59
CA VAL A 99 -2.35 17.24 -5.51
C VAL A 99 -3.45 17.12 -4.45
N GLN A 100 -3.30 17.77 -3.29
CA GLN A 100 -4.33 17.79 -2.26
C GLN A 100 -5.62 18.44 -2.75
N GLN A 101 -5.53 19.61 -3.39
CA GLN A 101 -6.70 20.30 -3.94
C GLN A 101 -7.40 19.46 -5.02
N GLN A 102 -6.63 18.86 -5.92
CA GLN A 102 -7.16 17.96 -6.94
C GLN A 102 -7.84 16.74 -6.31
N THR A 103 -7.23 16.13 -5.30
CA THR A 103 -7.80 14.98 -4.59
C THR A 103 -9.11 15.33 -3.92
N ILE A 104 -9.18 16.48 -3.24
CA ILE A 104 -10.42 16.97 -2.61
C ILE A 104 -11.51 17.17 -3.67
N ALA A 105 -11.19 17.82 -4.78
CA ALA A 105 -12.15 18.04 -5.87
C ALA A 105 -12.67 16.71 -6.47
N GLN A 106 -11.79 15.72 -6.65
CA GLN A 106 -12.17 14.38 -7.12
C GLN A 106 -13.07 13.64 -6.13
N ILE A 107 -12.73 13.67 -4.84
CA ILE A 107 -13.56 13.05 -3.79
C ILE A 107 -14.94 13.70 -3.75
N GLU A 108 -15.02 15.03 -3.83
CA GLU A 108 -16.30 15.72 -3.85
C GLU A 108 -17.13 15.39 -5.09
N GLN A 109 -16.50 15.32 -6.27
CA GLN A 109 -17.17 14.90 -7.50
C GLN A 109 -17.70 13.48 -7.39
N MET A 110 -16.87 12.54 -6.94
CA MET A 110 -17.28 11.15 -6.74
C MET A 110 -18.42 11.04 -5.73
N ARG A 111 -18.38 11.81 -4.64
CA ARG A 111 -19.45 11.86 -3.65
C ARG A 111 -20.75 12.37 -4.25
N ARG A 112 -20.71 13.44 -5.05
CA ARG A 112 -21.88 13.98 -5.74
C ARG A 112 -22.48 12.96 -6.71
N GLN A 113 -21.64 12.30 -7.50
CA GLN A 113 -22.09 11.25 -8.41
C GLN A 113 -22.75 10.10 -7.66
N ALA A 114 -22.10 9.58 -6.62
CA ALA A 114 -22.65 8.49 -5.81
C ALA A 114 -23.98 8.88 -5.15
N GLN A 115 -24.14 10.14 -4.71
CA GLN A 115 -25.41 10.64 -4.18
C GLN A 115 -26.51 10.66 -5.26
N GLN A 116 -26.19 11.12 -6.47
CA GLN A 116 -27.13 11.11 -7.60
C GLN A 116 -27.55 9.68 -7.97
N ASP A 117 -26.58 8.76 -8.06
CA ASP A 117 -26.85 7.36 -8.40
C ASP A 117 -27.72 6.69 -7.32
N LEU A 118 -27.49 7.00 -6.04
CA LEU A 118 -28.30 6.50 -4.93
C LEU A 118 -29.72 7.05 -4.97
N ASP A 119 -29.89 8.34 -5.26
CA ASP A 119 -31.21 8.96 -5.37
C ASP A 119 -32.00 8.39 -6.56
N GLU A 120 -31.32 8.16 -7.69
CA GLU A 120 -31.91 7.52 -8.87
C GLU A 120 -32.31 6.07 -8.57
N MET A 121 -31.42 5.27 -7.99
CA MET A 121 -31.71 3.89 -7.58
C MET A 121 -32.89 3.82 -6.62
N ARG A 122 -32.94 4.74 -5.63
CA ARG A 122 -34.05 4.83 -4.69
C ARG A 122 -35.36 5.14 -5.40
N ARG A 123 -35.34 6.08 -6.35
CA ARG A 123 -36.52 6.46 -7.12
C ARG A 123 -37.04 5.27 -7.94
N MET A 124 -36.15 4.60 -8.68
CA MET A 124 -36.50 3.43 -9.48
C MET A 124 -37.09 2.31 -8.61
N ALA A 125 -36.50 2.04 -7.45
CA ALA A 125 -36.99 1.00 -6.54
C ALA A 125 -38.40 1.32 -5.98
N ILE A 126 -38.70 2.60 -5.73
CA ILE A 126 -40.05 3.02 -5.31
C ILE A 126 -41.05 2.82 -6.45
N GLU A 127 -40.72 3.26 -7.66
CA GLU A 127 -41.57 3.11 -8.84
C GLU A 127 -41.85 1.63 -9.15
N GLU A 128 -40.81 0.79 -9.15
CA GLU A 128 -40.96 -0.66 -9.34
C GLU A 128 -41.83 -1.30 -8.24
N SER A 129 -41.66 -0.87 -6.98
CA SER A 129 -42.49 -1.37 -5.88
C SER A 129 -43.96 -0.97 -6.05
N GLU A 130 -44.24 0.25 -6.52
CA GLU A 130 -45.61 0.70 -6.79
C GLU A 130 -46.23 -0.11 -7.94
N ASP A 131 -45.49 -0.33 -9.02
CA ASP A 131 -45.94 -1.13 -10.16
C ASP A 131 -46.23 -2.59 -9.75
N VAL A 132 -45.34 -3.20 -8.96
CA VAL A 132 -45.53 -4.57 -8.47
C VAL A 132 -46.76 -4.67 -7.56
N GLN A 133 -46.98 -3.69 -6.68
CA GLN A 133 -48.17 -3.67 -5.80
C GLN A 133 -49.45 -3.52 -6.63
N ASN A 134 -49.49 -2.58 -7.56
CA ASN A 134 -50.65 -2.37 -8.43
C ASN A 134 -50.97 -3.62 -9.27
N GLY A 135 -49.95 -4.23 -9.87
CA GLY A 135 -50.11 -5.45 -10.66
C GLY A 135 -50.56 -6.65 -9.81
N ALA A 136 -50.11 -6.76 -8.56
CA ALA A 136 -50.55 -7.80 -7.63
C ALA A 136 -52.03 -7.60 -7.23
N ASP A 137 -52.45 -6.37 -6.97
CA ASP A 137 -53.82 -6.03 -6.62
C ASP A 137 -54.78 -6.31 -7.80
N GLU A 138 -54.41 -5.91 -9.03
CA GLU A 138 -55.18 -6.21 -10.24
C GLU A 138 -55.30 -7.72 -10.46
N TYR A 139 -54.21 -8.46 -10.28
CA TYR A 139 -54.22 -9.91 -10.40
C TYR A 139 -55.12 -10.56 -9.35
N ALA A 140 -55.04 -10.12 -8.09
CA ALA A 140 -55.87 -10.63 -7.01
C ALA A 140 -57.36 -10.38 -7.29
N ASP A 141 -57.74 -9.17 -7.71
CA ASP A 141 -59.12 -8.84 -8.07
C ASP A 141 -59.63 -9.69 -9.24
N LYS A 142 -58.81 -9.90 -10.27
CA LYS A 142 -59.16 -10.81 -11.39
C LYS A 142 -59.40 -12.24 -10.91
N VAL A 143 -58.48 -12.81 -10.12
CA VAL A 143 -58.62 -14.17 -9.59
C VAL A 143 -59.87 -14.30 -8.71
N LEU A 144 -60.15 -13.30 -7.87
CA LEU A 144 -61.32 -13.29 -7.01
C LEU A 144 -62.62 -13.22 -7.82
N ARG A 145 -62.68 -12.38 -8.87
CA ARG A 145 -63.84 -12.34 -9.79
C ARG A 145 -64.04 -13.65 -10.53
N ASP A 146 -62.97 -14.29 -10.98
CA ASP A 146 -63.04 -15.60 -11.64
C ASP A 146 -63.61 -16.67 -10.68
N MET A 147 -63.15 -16.67 -9.41
CA MET A 147 -63.69 -17.56 -8.38
C MET A 147 -65.16 -17.26 -8.05
N GLU A 148 -65.55 -15.99 -7.97
CA GLU A 148 -66.95 -15.59 -7.75
C GLU A 148 -67.87 -16.09 -8.87
N SER A 149 -67.44 -15.94 -10.12
CA SER A 149 -68.19 -16.42 -11.29
C SER A 149 -68.35 -17.95 -11.25
N GLN A 150 -67.28 -18.69 -10.94
CA GLN A 150 -67.32 -20.15 -10.82
C GLN A 150 -68.26 -20.62 -9.71
N MET A 151 -68.18 -19.98 -8.52
CA MET A 151 -69.08 -20.30 -7.40
C MET A 151 -70.54 -20.00 -7.74
N THR A 152 -70.80 -18.89 -8.44
CA THR A 152 -72.15 -18.53 -8.88
C THR A 152 -72.74 -19.57 -9.83
N GLU A 153 -71.95 -20.07 -10.77
CA GLU A 153 -72.39 -21.14 -11.67
C GLU A 153 -72.62 -22.46 -10.92
N MET A 154 -71.74 -22.80 -9.99
CA MET A 154 -71.92 -24.00 -9.14
C MET A 154 -73.21 -23.90 -8.31
N LEU A 155 -73.50 -22.74 -7.72
CA LEU A 155 -74.75 -22.50 -6.99
C LEU A 155 -75.98 -22.60 -7.90
N ARG A 156 -75.88 -22.13 -9.16
CA ARG A 156 -76.94 -22.26 -10.16
C ARG A 156 -77.23 -23.73 -10.46
N ILE A 157 -76.19 -24.53 -10.69
CA ILE A 157 -76.30 -25.97 -10.91
C ILE A 157 -76.97 -26.66 -9.71
N VAL A 158 -76.53 -26.36 -8.49
CA VAL A 158 -77.11 -26.94 -7.26
C VAL A 158 -78.58 -26.54 -7.08
N ARG A 159 -78.94 -25.27 -7.30
CA ARG A 159 -80.34 -24.81 -7.24
C ARG A 159 -81.22 -25.54 -8.23
N ASN A 160 -80.77 -25.68 -9.48
CA ASN A 160 -81.49 -26.41 -10.52
C ASN A 160 -81.64 -27.90 -10.16
N GLY A 161 -80.58 -28.55 -9.69
CA GLY A 161 -80.63 -29.95 -9.25
C GLY A 161 -81.59 -30.16 -8.06
N ARG A 162 -81.59 -29.26 -7.07
CA ARG A 162 -82.55 -29.30 -5.95
C ARG A 162 -84.00 -29.10 -6.40
N ALA A 163 -84.25 -28.17 -7.33
CA ALA A 163 -85.59 -27.94 -7.86
C ALA A 163 -86.14 -29.18 -8.60
N GLN A 164 -85.29 -29.89 -9.35
CA GLN A 164 -85.67 -31.16 -9.98
C GLN A 164 -86.06 -32.23 -8.95
N LEU A 165 -85.32 -32.34 -7.84
CA LEU A 165 -85.67 -33.29 -6.78
C LEU A 165 -86.97 -32.94 -6.05
N GLN A 166 -87.32 -31.66 -5.92
CA GLN A 166 -88.61 -31.23 -5.37
C GLN A 166 -89.78 -31.51 -6.32
N ILE A 167 -89.59 -31.35 -7.63
CA ILE A 167 -90.59 -31.72 -8.65
C ILE A 167 -90.83 -33.24 -8.65
N ASN A 168 -89.79 -34.03 -8.36
CA ASN A 168 -89.88 -35.49 -8.23
C ASN A 168 -90.23 -35.98 -6.81
N GLN A 169 -90.69 -35.12 -5.89
CA GLN A 169 -91.36 -35.62 -4.69
C GLN A 169 -92.71 -36.23 -5.10
N PRO A 170 -92.94 -37.55 -4.89
CA PRO A 170 -94.27 -38.10 -5.07
C PRO A 170 -95.19 -37.37 -4.10
N GLN A 171 -96.26 -36.77 -4.63
CA GLN A 171 -97.37 -36.26 -3.84
C GLN A 171 -97.76 -37.34 -2.81
N PRO A 172 -98.00 -37.00 -1.52
CA PRO A 172 -98.58 -37.96 -0.61
C PRO A 172 -99.89 -38.43 -1.23
N GLN A 173 -99.96 -39.71 -1.62
CA GLN A 173 -101.20 -40.34 -2.05
C GLN A 173 -102.23 -40.10 -0.96
N GLN A 174 -103.20 -39.23 -1.24
CA GLN A 174 -104.42 -39.13 -0.46
C GLN A 174 -105.06 -40.53 -0.49
N VAL A 175 -105.00 -41.22 0.65
CA VAL A 175 -105.74 -42.45 0.88
C VAL A 175 -107.22 -42.06 0.86
N ALA A 176 -107.89 -42.32 -0.26
CA ALA A 176 -109.33 -42.10 -0.39
C ALA A 176 -110.07 -42.99 0.64
N PRO A 177 -111.07 -42.46 1.36
CA PRO A 177 -111.79 -43.22 2.38
C PRO A 177 -112.60 -44.37 1.75
N PRO A 178 -112.74 -45.52 2.44
CA PRO A 178 -113.42 -46.69 1.90
C PRO A 178 -114.90 -46.42 1.69
N LYS A 179 -115.40 -46.74 0.49
CA LYS A 179 -116.83 -46.67 0.14
C LYS A 179 -117.60 -47.80 0.87
N PRO A 180 -118.76 -47.52 1.49
CA PRO A 180 -119.58 -48.53 2.17
C PRO A 180 -120.31 -49.45 1.17
N MET A 181 -120.33 -50.75 1.49
CA MET A 181 -121.05 -51.80 0.75
C MET A 181 -122.58 -51.67 0.88
N PRO A 182 -123.35 -51.85 -0.20
CA PRO A 182 -124.79 -52.13 -0.10
C PRO A 182 -125.07 -53.64 0.06
N PRO A 183 -126.23 -54.00 0.65
CA PRO A 183 -126.49 -55.33 1.21
C PRO A 183 -126.93 -56.40 0.18
N LYS A 184 -126.75 -57.65 0.60
CA LYS A 184 -127.10 -58.90 -0.11
C LYS A 184 -128.59 -59.02 -0.43
N GLY A 185 -128.89 -59.49 -1.64
CA GLY A 185 -130.09 -60.28 -1.98
C GLY A 185 -129.62 -61.38 -2.95
N ASN A 186 -129.57 -62.64 -2.53
CA ASN A 186 -130.60 -63.67 -2.79
C ASN A 186 -131.10 -63.64 -4.24
N SER A 187 -131.12 -64.73 -4.98
CA SER A 187 -130.83 -66.12 -4.70
C SER A 187 -130.93 -66.83 -6.06
N GLU A 188 -130.42 -68.05 -6.08
CA GLU A 188 -130.98 -69.14 -6.87
C GLU A 188 -130.64 -69.28 -8.36
N GLN A 189 -130.02 -70.44 -8.60
CA GLN A 189 -130.45 -71.47 -9.55
C GLN A 189 -130.21 -71.16 -11.03
N ARG A 190 -129.69 -72.05 -11.85
CA ARG A 190 -129.36 -73.48 -11.78
C ARG A 190 -128.35 -73.73 -12.91
N LYS A 191 -127.46 -74.70 -12.68
CA LYS A 191 -126.87 -75.68 -13.63
C LYS A 191 -127.65 -75.92 -14.95
N PRO A 192 -127.14 -76.72 -15.92
CA PRO A 192 -125.76 -77.13 -16.25
C PRO A 192 -125.45 -77.14 -17.78
N GLN A 193 -124.21 -77.50 -18.11
CA GLN A 193 -123.76 -78.33 -19.26
C GLN A 193 -124.44 -78.17 -20.64
N GLN A 194 -123.64 -77.77 -21.63
CA GLN A 194 -122.99 -78.69 -22.57
C GLN A 194 -121.73 -78.06 -23.15
#